data_AF-A0A5C7FLL4-F1
#
_entry.id   AF-A0A5C7FLL4-F1
#
_cell.length_a   1.000
_cell.length_b   1.000
_cell.length_c   1.000
_cell.angle_alpha   90.00
_cell.angle_beta   90.00
_cell.angle_gamma   90.00
#
_symmetry.space_group_name_H-M   'P 1'
#
loop_
_entity.id
_entity.type
_entity.pdbx_description
1 polymer ?
#
loop_
_entity_poly.entity_id
_entity_poly.type
_entity_poly.pdbx_seq_one_letter_code
_entity_poly.pdbx_strand_id
1 'polypeptide(L)'
;MTSTITVPTEDYGPAGFEIKLSPDGEVLAVTSASAQLPETVFRITYGDRWESAREYFQQLADNLAYRAEAAAWINDSPPEFKLLRRTFRKTSPLSSPAGGNDAPLYARRASFWLEHPEARPALFLQKKAKDAFRVIAKLLRSGNCDAEALEPWLFSIIHLVREVEDRRVVYQLIGLLDTPGSAEYLFSELERPGRHPFASGLLNALIALAVPANKARILELQHSLLHDRGQVKDYLRVISRLEGDDVHQSIMTVLDEHPSLAGEVFSALRATHHPSPGTVIRGRFDQEENLRLFDLIAELIDREPPGIRVTLGDMNAKVDTPSLNTAAPVTWPQMLGPNWRKLVVSAQPDELFGLILSYLNRSEPWLQRCALLQLDTWVQAQKATPEIPLPIEQRIRELLTSRYEKIYTVVLNVADKIFDQLTEPTRMIEAVLAHAPNSNYRLMNVAVLKKAAARPEWRQLETDLLRSAFHQVTSVEELSRLERLLPYLSFLGIREELRIIGAQKKAEIGAAKQ
;
A
#
# COMPACT_ATOMS: atom_id res chain seq x y z
N MET A 1 -25.73 -9.68 -51.85
CA MET A 1 -27.10 -9.41 -51.34
C MET A 1 -27.10 -8.18 -50.45
N THR A 2 -28.23 -7.49 -50.30
CA THR A 2 -28.36 -6.29 -49.46
C THR A 2 -29.48 -6.49 -48.44
N SER A 3 -29.25 -6.12 -47.18
CA SER A 3 -30.28 -6.12 -46.12
C SER A 3 -30.16 -4.88 -45.26
N THR A 4 -31.29 -4.32 -44.86
CA THR A 4 -31.34 -3.23 -43.88
C THR A 4 -31.58 -3.80 -42.49
N ILE A 5 -30.84 -3.32 -41.50
CA ILE A 5 -31.06 -3.60 -40.08
C ILE A 5 -31.27 -2.29 -39.33
N THR A 6 -32.04 -2.34 -38.24
CA THR A 6 -32.23 -1.20 -37.34
C THR A 6 -31.69 -1.58 -35.97
N VAL A 7 -30.65 -0.89 -35.51
CA VAL A 7 -29.98 -1.18 -34.23
C VAL A 7 -30.45 -0.18 -33.19
N PRO A 8 -30.94 -0.63 -32.01
CA PRO A 8 -31.23 0.27 -30.92
C PRO A 8 -29.92 0.86 -30.39
N THR A 9 -29.85 2.20 -30.29
CA THR A 9 -28.74 2.88 -29.61
C THR A 9 -29.27 3.56 -28.35
N GLU A 10 -28.50 3.46 -27.27
CA GLU A 10 -28.94 3.88 -25.94
C GLU A 10 -29.12 5.41 -25.84
N ASP A 11 -28.24 6.19 -26.48
CA ASP A 11 -28.25 7.66 -26.37
C ASP A 11 -28.76 8.40 -27.60
N TYR A 12 -28.78 7.75 -28.77
CA TYR A 12 -29.02 8.43 -30.06
C TYR A 12 -30.26 7.89 -30.81
N GLY A 13 -31.02 7.01 -30.17
CA GLY A 13 -32.21 6.37 -30.73
C GLY A 13 -31.90 5.26 -31.75
N PRO A 14 -32.90 4.59 -32.29
CA PRO A 14 -32.70 3.53 -33.29
C PRO A 14 -32.05 4.07 -34.57
N ALA A 15 -31.02 3.39 -35.08
CA ALA A 15 -30.31 3.78 -36.29
C ALA A 15 -30.35 2.68 -37.36
N GLY A 16 -30.60 3.08 -38.60
CA GLY A 16 -30.70 2.19 -39.76
C GLY A 16 -29.35 2.00 -40.46
N PHE A 17 -29.01 0.76 -40.76
CA PHE A 17 -27.80 0.39 -41.49
C PHE A 17 -28.15 -0.53 -42.66
N GLU A 18 -27.59 -0.24 -43.82
CA GLU A 18 -27.62 -1.12 -44.98
C GLU A 18 -26.33 -1.96 -44.99
N ILE A 19 -26.50 -3.28 -45.05
CA ILE A 19 -25.40 -4.25 -45.07
C ILE A 19 -25.41 -4.97 -46.40
N LYS A 20 -24.27 -4.97 -47.09
CA LYS A 20 -24.01 -5.74 -48.32
C LYS A 20 -23.14 -6.94 -47.97
N LEU A 21 -23.65 -8.14 -48.28
CA LEU A 21 -22.99 -9.42 -48.03
C LEU A 21 -22.73 -10.15 -49.36
N SER A 22 -21.57 -10.78 -49.49
CA SER A 22 -21.26 -11.71 -50.58
C SER A 22 -22.07 -13.02 -50.42
N PRO A 23 -22.16 -13.86 -51.47
CA PRO A 23 -22.78 -15.18 -51.37
C PRO A 23 -22.12 -16.09 -50.32
N ASP A 24 -20.83 -15.89 -50.04
CA ASP A 24 -20.04 -16.68 -49.10
C ASP A 24 -20.07 -16.13 -47.66
N GLY A 25 -20.82 -15.06 -47.43
CA GLY A 25 -21.02 -14.47 -46.10
C GLY A 25 -20.01 -13.41 -45.70
N GLU A 26 -19.16 -12.94 -46.61
CA GLU A 26 -18.27 -11.80 -46.41
C GLU A 26 -19.05 -10.49 -46.45
N VAL A 27 -18.82 -9.59 -45.50
CA VAL A 27 -19.44 -8.25 -45.53
C VAL A 27 -18.63 -7.35 -46.46
N LEU A 28 -19.26 -6.93 -47.56
CA LEU A 28 -18.64 -6.07 -48.57
C LEU A 28 -18.77 -4.59 -48.23
N ALA A 29 -19.85 -4.19 -47.54
CA ALA A 29 -20.06 -2.83 -47.08
C ALA A 29 -21.10 -2.76 -45.96
N VAL A 30 -20.90 -1.82 -45.02
CA VAL A 30 -21.91 -1.38 -44.06
C VAL A 30 -22.05 0.13 -44.20
N THR A 31 -23.23 0.61 -44.56
CA THR A 31 -23.52 2.03 -44.70
C THR A 31 -24.61 2.44 -43.73
N SER A 32 -24.32 3.45 -42.91
CA SER A 32 -25.31 4.03 -42.00
C SER A 32 -26.08 5.13 -42.72
N ALA A 33 -27.41 5.02 -42.75
CA ALA A 33 -28.26 6.12 -43.21
C ALA A 33 -28.08 7.35 -42.30
N SER A 34 -27.84 7.11 -41.00
CA SER A 34 -27.57 8.16 -40.03
C SER A 34 -26.20 8.81 -40.27
N ALA A 35 -25.12 8.06 -40.50
CA ALA A 35 -23.78 8.65 -40.70
C ALA A 35 -23.60 9.42 -42.02
N GLN A 36 -24.50 9.23 -43.00
CA GLN A 36 -24.50 9.94 -44.29
C GLN A 36 -25.35 11.23 -44.30
N LEU A 37 -25.94 11.61 -43.17
CA LEU A 37 -26.66 12.87 -43.07
C LEU A 37 -25.70 14.06 -43.23
N PRO A 38 -26.11 15.15 -43.91
CA PRO A 38 -25.33 16.38 -43.94
C PRO A 38 -25.06 16.89 -42.52
N GLU A 39 -23.90 17.52 -42.31
CA GLU A 39 -23.49 18.05 -41.00
C GLU A 39 -24.55 18.96 -40.38
N THR A 40 -25.19 19.81 -41.20
CA THR A 40 -26.27 20.70 -40.76
C THR A 40 -27.43 19.93 -40.13
N VAL A 41 -27.78 18.76 -40.69
CA VAL A 41 -28.84 17.90 -40.15
C VAL A 41 -28.38 17.25 -38.85
N PHE A 42 -27.14 16.76 -38.78
CA PHE A 42 -26.56 16.22 -37.54
C PHE A 42 -26.57 17.23 -36.40
N ARG A 43 -26.16 18.48 -36.66
CA ARG A 43 -26.17 19.57 -35.69
C ARG A 43 -27.59 19.90 -35.21
N ILE A 44 -28.59 19.88 -36.10
CA ILE A 44 -29.99 20.09 -35.73
C ILE A 44 -30.53 18.92 -34.89
N THR A 45 -30.18 17.68 -35.24
CA THR A 45 -30.72 16.48 -34.57
C THR A 45 -30.07 16.21 -33.21
N TYR A 46 -28.76 16.41 -33.09
CA TYR A 46 -27.99 16.02 -31.89
C TYR A 46 -27.41 17.21 -31.11
N GLY A 47 -27.65 18.45 -31.57
CA GLY A 47 -27.22 19.67 -30.90
C GLY A 47 -25.71 19.69 -30.68
N ASP A 48 -25.30 20.08 -29.48
CA ASP A 48 -23.88 20.18 -29.09
C ASP A 48 -23.14 18.83 -29.07
N ARG A 49 -23.86 17.69 -29.13
CA ARG A 49 -23.27 16.33 -29.12
C ARG A 49 -23.09 15.73 -30.51
N TRP A 50 -23.28 16.51 -31.57
CA TRP A 50 -23.30 15.99 -32.94
C TRP A 50 -21.98 15.33 -33.37
N GLU A 51 -20.82 15.81 -32.91
CA GLU A 51 -19.52 15.21 -33.22
C GLU A 51 -19.40 13.82 -32.60
N SER A 52 -19.74 13.69 -31.31
CA SER A 52 -19.75 12.41 -30.61
C SER A 52 -20.77 11.42 -31.18
N ALA A 53 -21.93 11.90 -31.62
CA ALA A 53 -22.95 11.07 -32.27
C ALA A 53 -22.44 10.55 -33.62
N ARG A 54 -21.81 11.42 -34.44
CA ARG A 54 -21.24 11.05 -35.73
C ARG A 54 -20.13 10.02 -35.58
N GLU A 55 -19.22 10.24 -34.65
CA GLU A 55 -18.13 9.30 -34.34
C GLU A 55 -18.67 7.95 -33.86
N TYR A 56 -19.67 7.97 -32.96
CA TYR A 56 -20.32 6.76 -32.47
C TYR A 56 -20.97 5.95 -33.60
N PHE A 57 -21.70 6.59 -34.52
CA PHE A 57 -22.31 5.87 -35.65
C PHE A 57 -21.29 5.29 -36.63
N GLN A 58 -20.16 5.96 -36.82
CA GLN A 58 -19.06 5.44 -37.62
C GLN A 58 -18.45 4.19 -36.96
N GLN A 59 -18.07 4.29 -35.69
CA GLN A 59 -17.54 3.16 -34.91
C GLN A 59 -18.53 1.98 -34.87
N LEU A 60 -19.83 2.28 -34.75
CA LEU A 60 -20.88 1.26 -34.78
C LEU A 60 -20.99 0.61 -36.16
N ALA A 61 -20.92 1.36 -37.26
CA ALA A 61 -20.91 0.82 -38.61
C ALA A 61 -19.72 -0.13 -38.84
N ASP A 62 -18.52 0.28 -38.39
CA ASP A 62 -17.29 -0.50 -38.52
C ASP A 62 -17.39 -1.82 -37.73
N ASN A 63 -17.92 -1.78 -36.51
CA ASN A 63 -18.13 -2.99 -35.71
C ASN A 63 -19.28 -3.88 -36.21
N LEU A 64 -20.30 -3.29 -36.83
CA LEU A 64 -21.46 -4.02 -37.35
C LEU A 64 -21.10 -4.99 -38.47
N ALA A 65 -20.02 -4.73 -39.21
CA ALA A 65 -19.50 -5.67 -40.20
C ALA A 65 -19.24 -7.04 -39.54
N TYR A 66 -18.48 -7.09 -38.45
CA TYR A 66 -18.17 -8.32 -37.73
C TYR A 66 -19.40 -8.99 -37.10
N ARG A 67 -20.34 -8.19 -36.58
CA ARG A 67 -21.61 -8.73 -36.05
C ARG A 67 -22.46 -9.36 -37.15
N ALA A 68 -22.50 -8.74 -38.33
CA ALA A 68 -23.28 -9.19 -39.47
C ALA A 68 -22.68 -10.44 -40.13
N GLU A 69 -21.35 -10.51 -40.26
CA GLU A 69 -20.62 -11.71 -40.70
C GLU A 69 -21.07 -12.92 -39.89
N ALA A 70 -20.98 -12.84 -38.56
CA ALA A 70 -21.36 -13.93 -37.67
C ALA A 70 -22.89 -14.20 -37.65
N ALA A 71 -23.72 -13.15 -37.62
CA ALA A 71 -25.17 -13.28 -37.56
C ALA A 71 -25.80 -13.94 -38.80
N ALA A 72 -25.14 -13.85 -39.95
CA ALA A 72 -25.55 -14.55 -41.17
C ALA A 72 -25.59 -16.08 -40.96
N TRP A 73 -24.66 -16.62 -40.16
CA TRP A 73 -24.53 -18.06 -39.91
C TRP A 73 -25.27 -18.52 -38.66
N ILE A 74 -25.29 -17.71 -37.60
CA ILE A 74 -25.72 -18.09 -36.25
C ILE A 74 -27.26 -18.08 -36.04
N ASN A 75 -27.79 -19.07 -35.34
CA ASN A 75 -29.24 -19.24 -35.10
C ASN A 75 -29.81 -18.35 -33.97
N ASP A 76 -29.00 -17.95 -33.00
CA ASP A 76 -29.36 -17.18 -31.81
C ASP A 76 -28.92 -15.70 -31.90
N SER A 77 -28.72 -15.19 -33.11
CA SER A 77 -28.44 -13.76 -33.35
C SER A 77 -29.57 -12.85 -32.83
N PRO A 78 -29.26 -11.60 -32.43
CA PRO A 78 -30.27 -10.62 -32.02
C PRO A 78 -31.39 -10.40 -33.07
N PRO A 79 -32.60 -9.98 -32.67
CA PRO A 79 -33.76 -9.84 -33.56
C PRO A 79 -33.52 -8.94 -34.78
N GLU A 80 -32.65 -7.93 -34.64
CA GLU A 80 -32.31 -6.96 -35.67
C GLU A 80 -31.66 -7.63 -36.90
N PHE A 81 -30.94 -8.74 -36.69
CA PHE A 81 -30.27 -9.50 -37.75
C PHE A 81 -31.14 -10.61 -38.38
N LYS A 82 -32.38 -10.80 -37.90
CA LYS A 82 -33.26 -11.89 -38.34
C LYS A 82 -33.55 -11.85 -39.84
N LEU A 83 -33.73 -10.65 -40.40
CA LEU A 83 -33.96 -10.47 -41.85
C LEU A 83 -32.70 -10.80 -42.64
N LEU A 84 -31.54 -10.27 -42.22
CA LEU A 84 -30.25 -10.52 -42.84
C LEU A 84 -29.96 -12.03 -42.94
N ARG A 85 -30.13 -12.75 -41.83
CA ARG A 85 -29.96 -14.21 -41.79
C ARG A 85 -30.94 -14.95 -42.72
N ARG A 86 -32.21 -14.57 -42.71
CA ARG A 86 -33.24 -15.19 -43.57
C ARG A 86 -32.92 -15.01 -45.05
N THR A 87 -32.43 -13.84 -45.43
CA THR A 87 -32.05 -13.54 -46.81
C THR A 87 -30.79 -14.29 -47.20
N PHE A 88 -29.77 -14.32 -46.32
CA PHE A 88 -28.53 -15.07 -46.53
C PHE A 88 -28.79 -16.55 -46.80
N ARG A 89 -29.60 -17.20 -45.96
CA ARG A 89 -29.89 -18.64 -46.06
C ARG A 89 -30.65 -19.04 -47.32
N LYS A 90 -31.29 -18.11 -48.02
CA LYS A 90 -31.94 -18.40 -49.31
C LYS A 90 -30.93 -18.48 -50.46
N THR A 91 -29.75 -17.88 -50.29
CA THR A 91 -28.77 -17.70 -51.36
C THR A 91 -27.42 -18.36 -51.08
N SER A 92 -27.14 -18.72 -49.82
CA SER A 92 -25.87 -19.31 -49.39
C SER A 92 -25.73 -20.77 -49.83
N PRO A 93 -24.53 -21.22 -50.22
CA PRO A 93 -24.21 -22.65 -50.28
C PRO A 93 -24.39 -23.28 -48.89
N LEU A 94 -24.81 -24.55 -48.85
CA LEU A 94 -25.18 -25.29 -47.62
C LEU A 94 -24.02 -25.60 -46.66
N SER A 95 -22.78 -25.28 -47.04
CA SER A 95 -21.57 -25.58 -46.29
C SER A 95 -21.24 -24.48 -45.27
N SER A 96 -20.94 -24.86 -44.04
CA SER A 96 -20.39 -23.98 -43.00
C SER A 96 -19.09 -23.30 -43.48
N PRO A 97 -18.76 -22.10 -42.97
CA PRO A 97 -17.50 -21.43 -43.28
C PRO A 97 -16.32 -22.29 -42.83
N ALA A 98 -15.25 -22.32 -43.62
CA ALA A 98 -14.04 -23.04 -43.28
C ALA A 98 -13.29 -22.32 -42.13
N GLY A 99 -12.87 -23.07 -41.11
CA GLY A 99 -12.17 -22.55 -39.92
C GLY A 99 -10.65 -22.75 -39.93
N GLY A 100 -10.07 -23.31 -40.99
CA GLY A 100 -8.62 -23.53 -41.10
C GLY A 100 -7.85 -22.24 -41.41
N ASN A 101 -6.55 -22.23 -41.14
CA ASN A 101 -5.68 -21.06 -41.35
C ASN A 101 -5.65 -20.55 -42.81
N ASP A 102 -5.85 -21.44 -43.77
CA ASP A 102 -5.89 -21.12 -45.21
C ASP A 102 -7.21 -20.46 -45.65
N ALA A 103 -8.23 -20.42 -44.78
CA ALA A 103 -9.49 -19.76 -45.08
C ALA A 103 -9.36 -18.23 -44.94
N PRO A 104 -10.17 -17.45 -45.70
CA PRO A 104 -10.22 -16.00 -45.52
C PRO A 104 -10.59 -15.60 -44.07
N LEU A 105 -10.09 -14.45 -43.60
CA LEU A 105 -10.28 -13.99 -42.22
C LEU A 105 -11.76 -13.90 -41.80
N TYR A 106 -12.66 -13.49 -42.70
CA TYR A 106 -14.11 -13.43 -42.40
C TYR A 106 -14.69 -14.83 -42.11
N ALA A 107 -14.21 -15.86 -42.81
CA ALA A 107 -14.65 -17.24 -42.62
C ALA A 107 -14.11 -17.83 -41.31
N ARG A 108 -12.82 -17.57 -41.01
CA ARG A 108 -12.18 -17.93 -39.73
C ARG A 108 -12.92 -17.32 -38.54
N ARG A 109 -13.24 -16.02 -38.60
CA ARG A 109 -14.08 -15.33 -37.60
C ARG A 109 -15.46 -15.97 -37.46
N ALA A 110 -16.15 -16.22 -38.57
CA ALA A 110 -17.47 -16.82 -38.53
C ALA A 110 -17.45 -18.23 -37.91
N SER A 111 -16.42 -19.04 -38.21
CA SER A 111 -16.20 -20.36 -37.60
C SER A 111 -16.02 -20.25 -36.09
N PHE A 112 -15.17 -19.33 -35.61
CA PHE A 112 -14.96 -19.09 -34.18
C PHE A 112 -16.27 -18.86 -33.43
N TRP A 113 -17.13 -17.99 -33.94
CA TRP A 113 -18.42 -17.72 -33.29
C TRP A 113 -19.39 -18.90 -33.39
N LEU A 114 -19.31 -19.73 -34.43
CA LEU A 114 -20.10 -20.97 -34.53
C LEU A 114 -19.66 -22.01 -33.50
N GLU A 115 -18.36 -22.17 -33.30
CA GLU A 115 -17.75 -23.14 -32.39
C GLU A 115 -17.90 -22.74 -30.91
N HIS A 116 -17.93 -21.44 -30.62
CA HIS A 116 -17.99 -20.90 -29.25
C HIS A 116 -19.27 -20.11 -28.97
N PRO A 117 -20.44 -20.78 -28.86
CA PRO A 117 -21.71 -20.11 -28.52
C PRO A 117 -21.67 -19.30 -27.23
N GLU A 118 -20.90 -19.75 -26.25
CA GLU A 118 -20.69 -19.08 -24.97
C GLU A 118 -19.99 -17.72 -25.06
N ALA A 119 -19.25 -17.46 -26.15
CA ALA A 119 -18.55 -16.20 -26.39
C ALA A 119 -19.43 -15.16 -27.15
N ARG A 120 -20.51 -15.60 -27.79
CA ARG A 120 -21.40 -14.73 -28.60
C ARG A 120 -22.01 -13.53 -27.86
N PRO A 121 -22.33 -13.59 -26.54
CA PRO A 121 -22.80 -12.41 -25.83
C PRO A 121 -21.84 -11.21 -25.88
N ALA A 122 -20.52 -11.45 -26.00
CA ALA A 122 -19.53 -10.39 -26.18
C ALA A 122 -19.60 -9.76 -27.58
N LEU A 123 -19.71 -10.59 -28.64
CA LEU A 123 -19.85 -10.12 -30.03
C LEU A 123 -20.99 -9.10 -30.19
N PHE A 124 -22.14 -9.36 -29.56
CA PHE A 124 -23.33 -8.52 -29.68
C PHE A 124 -23.53 -7.52 -28.53
N LEU A 125 -22.57 -7.40 -27.60
CA LEU A 125 -22.66 -6.56 -26.39
C LEU A 125 -23.96 -6.78 -25.58
N GLN A 126 -24.32 -8.04 -25.36
CA GLN A 126 -25.52 -8.40 -24.58
C GLN A 126 -25.26 -8.40 -23.06
N LYS A 127 -26.30 -8.57 -22.24
CA LYS A 127 -26.21 -8.56 -20.75
C LYS A 127 -25.13 -9.48 -20.15
N LYS A 128 -24.73 -10.55 -20.85
CA LYS A 128 -23.68 -11.49 -20.41
C LYS A 128 -22.32 -11.26 -21.10
N ALA A 129 -22.10 -10.10 -21.72
CA ALA A 129 -20.87 -9.78 -22.45
C ALA A 129 -19.62 -9.94 -21.57
N LYS A 130 -19.67 -9.49 -20.32
CA LYS A 130 -18.55 -9.61 -19.38
C LYS A 130 -18.09 -11.06 -19.14
N ASP A 131 -19.03 -11.98 -18.98
CA ASP A 131 -18.70 -13.41 -18.81
C ASP A 131 -18.17 -14.01 -20.11
N ALA A 132 -18.75 -13.61 -21.25
CA ALA A 132 -18.27 -14.01 -22.57
C ALA A 132 -16.84 -13.51 -22.86
N PHE A 133 -16.49 -12.28 -22.48
CA PHE A 133 -15.12 -11.78 -22.58
C PHE A 133 -14.13 -12.64 -21.77
N ARG A 134 -14.52 -13.12 -20.58
CA ARG A 134 -13.68 -14.04 -19.79
C ARG A 134 -13.48 -15.39 -20.49
N VAL A 135 -14.48 -15.88 -21.21
CA VAL A 135 -14.32 -17.09 -22.02
C VAL A 135 -13.30 -16.86 -23.14
N ILE A 136 -13.42 -15.74 -23.87
CA ILE A 136 -12.46 -15.38 -24.92
C ILE A 136 -11.04 -15.28 -24.35
N ALA A 137 -10.87 -14.64 -23.19
CA ALA A 137 -9.57 -14.56 -22.51
C ALA A 137 -8.98 -15.94 -22.20
N LYS A 138 -9.81 -16.92 -21.80
CA LYS A 138 -9.38 -18.29 -21.52
C LYS A 138 -8.94 -19.00 -22.81
N LEU A 139 -9.69 -18.82 -23.90
CA LEU A 139 -9.40 -19.44 -25.20
C LEU A 139 -8.09 -18.89 -25.81
N LEU A 140 -7.87 -17.58 -25.73
CA LEU A 140 -6.62 -16.92 -26.15
C LEU A 140 -5.43 -17.46 -25.35
N ARG A 141 -5.53 -17.52 -24.01
CA ARG A 141 -4.45 -18.06 -23.17
C ARG A 141 -4.12 -19.53 -23.43
N SER A 142 -5.10 -20.32 -23.86
CA SER A 142 -4.89 -21.74 -24.17
C SER A 142 -4.42 -21.99 -25.61
N GLY A 143 -4.28 -20.94 -26.44
CA GLY A 143 -3.93 -21.09 -27.87
C GLY A 143 -5.02 -21.76 -28.70
N ASN A 144 -6.26 -21.87 -28.19
CA ASN A 144 -7.40 -22.49 -28.87
C ASN A 144 -8.24 -21.45 -29.62
N CYS A 145 -7.64 -20.31 -29.94
CA CYS A 145 -8.30 -19.19 -30.55
C CYS A 145 -7.37 -18.57 -31.59
N ASP A 146 -7.94 -18.22 -32.72
CA ASP A 146 -7.25 -17.54 -33.79
C ASP A 146 -7.16 -16.04 -33.50
N ALA A 147 -5.98 -15.58 -33.06
CA ALA A 147 -5.75 -14.20 -32.68
C ALA A 147 -5.91 -13.22 -33.85
N GLU A 148 -5.37 -13.56 -35.03
CA GLU A 148 -5.46 -12.72 -36.23
C GLU A 148 -6.90 -12.52 -36.68
N ALA A 149 -7.74 -13.56 -36.56
CA ALA A 149 -9.14 -13.45 -36.89
C ALA A 149 -9.88 -12.51 -35.93
N LEU A 150 -9.60 -12.56 -34.63
CA LEU A 150 -10.30 -11.74 -33.63
C LEU A 150 -9.81 -10.31 -33.51
N GLU A 151 -8.55 -10.02 -33.88
CA GLU A 151 -7.93 -8.70 -33.72
C GLU A 151 -8.78 -7.55 -34.28
N PRO A 152 -9.24 -7.58 -35.54
CA PRO A 152 -9.99 -6.45 -36.12
C PRO A 152 -11.31 -6.19 -35.40
N TRP A 153 -11.96 -7.25 -34.91
CA TRP A 153 -13.18 -7.12 -34.11
C TRP A 153 -12.89 -6.47 -32.75
N LEU A 154 -11.83 -6.89 -32.05
CA LEU A 154 -11.45 -6.31 -30.75
C LEU A 154 -11.09 -4.82 -30.87
N PHE A 155 -10.38 -4.42 -31.93
CA PHE A 155 -10.10 -3.00 -32.19
C PHE A 155 -11.36 -2.19 -32.48
N SER A 156 -12.33 -2.76 -33.20
CA SER A 156 -13.59 -2.06 -33.45
C SER A 156 -14.51 -1.95 -32.23
N ILE A 157 -14.49 -2.93 -31.31
CA ILE A 157 -15.44 -2.97 -30.19
C ILE A 157 -15.03 -2.08 -29.00
N ILE A 158 -13.73 -1.83 -28.82
CA ILE A 158 -13.20 -1.08 -27.66
C ILE A 158 -13.87 0.30 -27.48
N HIS A 159 -14.15 1.00 -28.58
CA HIS A 159 -14.76 2.31 -28.57
C HIS A 159 -16.27 2.27 -28.32
N LEU A 160 -16.92 1.13 -28.58
CA LEU A 160 -18.34 0.91 -28.34
C LEU A 160 -18.66 0.44 -26.91
N VAL A 161 -17.68 -0.13 -26.21
CA VAL A 161 -17.81 -0.47 -24.79
C VAL A 161 -17.73 0.81 -23.96
N ARG A 162 -18.82 1.13 -23.27
CA ARG A 162 -18.98 2.35 -22.47
C ARG A 162 -18.47 2.18 -21.04
N GLU A 163 -18.74 1.03 -20.45
CA GLU A 163 -18.35 0.72 -19.08
C GLU A 163 -16.83 0.64 -18.95
N VAL A 164 -16.27 1.41 -18.01
CA VAL A 164 -14.81 1.51 -17.79
C VAL A 164 -14.19 0.13 -17.53
N GLU A 165 -14.85 -0.68 -16.72
CA GLU A 165 -14.36 -2.02 -16.35
C GLU A 165 -14.39 -2.98 -17.53
N ASP A 166 -15.42 -2.92 -18.38
CA ASP A 166 -15.51 -3.79 -19.54
C ASP A 166 -14.50 -3.35 -20.62
N ARG A 167 -14.25 -2.04 -20.76
CA ARG A 167 -13.20 -1.53 -21.65
C ARG A 167 -11.81 -2.00 -21.22
N ARG A 168 -11.54 -2.02 -19.91
CA ARG A 168 -10.29 -2.62 -19.36
C ARG A 168 -10.14 -4.09 -19.74
N VAL A 169 -11.23 -4.86 -19.69
CA VAL A 169 -11.22 -6.28 -20.11
C VAL A 169 -10.92 -6.40 -21.60
N VAL A 170 -11.49 -5.56 -22.45
CA VAL A 170 -11.19 -5.59 -23.90
C VAL A 170 -9.72 -5.24 -24.18
N TYR A 171 -9.12 -4.26 -23.49
CA TYR A 171 -7.67 -4.03 -23.60
C TYR A 171 -6.86 -5.26 -23.20
N GLN A 172 -7.24 -5.96 -22.12
CA GLN A 172 -6.58 -7.22 -21.75
C GLN A 172 -6.72 -8.30 -22.82
N LEU A 173 -7.88 -8.41 -23.47
CA LEU A 173 -8.05 -9.33 -24.61
C LEU A 173 -7.13 -8.96 -25.77
N ILE A 174 -7.00 -7.67 -26.08
CA ILE A 174 -6.07 -7.18 -27.10
C ILE A 174 -4.63 -7.61 -26.76
N GLY A 175 -4.19 -7.41 -25.52
CA GLY A 175 -2.85 -7.85 -25.09
C GLY A 175 -2.65 -9.37 -25.22
N LEU A 176 -3.69 -10.16 -24.97
CA LEU A 176 -3.65 -11.63 -25.10
C LEU A 176 -3.65 -12.13 -26.55
N LEU A 177 -3.86 -11.27 -27.55
CA LEU A 177 -3.72 -11.65 -28.96
C LEU A 177 -2.28 -11.98 -29.32
N ASP A 178 -1.31 -11.32 -28.67
CA ASP A 178 0.13 -11.49 -28.93
C ASP A 178 0.52 -11.34 -30.42
N THR A 179 -0.08 -10.34 -31.08
CA THR A 179 0.17 -10.01 -32.49
C THR A 179 0.96 -8.70 -32.62
N PRO A 180 1.65 -8.46 -33.75
CA PRO A 180 2.29 -7.16 -33.99
C PRO A 180 1.31 -6.00 -33.96
N GLY A 181 0.07 -6.22 -34.45
CA GLY A 181 -0.98 -5.21 -34.43
C GLY A 181 -1.44 -4.86 -33.01
N SER A 182 -1.61 -5.86 -32.12
CA SER A 182 -2.01 -5.60 -30.74
C SER A 182 -0.95 -4.85 -29.95
N ALA A 183 0.33 -5.19 -30.16
CA ALA A 183 1.45 -4.44 -29.59
C ALA A 183 1.44 -2.99 -30.06
N GLU A 184 1.39 -2.75 -31.37
CA GLU A 184 1.38 -1.39 -31.92
C GLU A 184 0.21 -0.57 -31.40
N TYR A 185 -1.00 -1.15 -31.37
CA TYR A 185 -2.18 -0.48 -30.84
C TYR A 185 -1.99 -0.06 -29.37
N LEU A 186 -1.59 -0.99 -28.50
CA LEU A 186 -1.43 -0.72 -27.06
C LEU A 186 -0.33 0.31 -26.78
N PHE A 187 0.81 0.24 -27.49
CA PHE A 187 1.86 1.25 -27.36
C PHE A 187 1.40 2.61 -27.85
N SER A 188 0.75 2.68 -29.02
CA SER A 188 0.27 3.95 -29.58
C SER A 188 -0.71 4.69 -28.64
N GLU A 189 -1.49 3.96 -27.83
CA GLU A 189 -2.38 4.55 -26.83
C GLU A 189 -1.62 5.07 -25.60
N LEU A 190 -0.56 4.39 -25.17
CA LEU A 190 0.27 4.76 -24.00
C LEU A 190 1.33 5.83 -24.31
N GLU A 191 1.77 5.91 -25.56
CA GLU A 191 2.77 6.88 -26.04
C GLU A 191 2.15 8.26 -26.34
N ARG A 192 0.82 8.36 -26.37
CA ARG A 192 0.13 9.63 -26.54
C ARG A 192 0.51 10.62 -25.42
N PRO A 193 0.71 11.90 -25.76
CA PRO A 193 1.04 12.91 -24.76
C PRO A 193 -0.14 13.09 -23.79
N GLY A 194 0.18 13.19 -22.50
CA GLY A 194 -0.78 13.40 -21.42
C GLY A 194 -1.17 12.11 -20.69
N ARG A 195 -2.15 12.21 -19.78
CA ARG A 195 -2.61 11.08 -18.97
C ARG A 195 -3.72 10.33 -19.68
N HIS A 196 -3.48 9.07 -20.03
CA HIS A 196 -4.53 8.23 -20.59
C HIS A 196 -5.51 7.75 -19.49
N PRO A 197 -6.83 7.96 -19.61
CA PRO A 197 -7.80 7.60 -18.57
C PRO A 197 -7.85 6.08 -18.29
N PHE A 198 -7.38 5.27 -19.23
CA PHE A 198 -7.33 3.81 -19.11
C PHE A 198 -5.91 3.24 -19.00
N ALA A 199 -4.91 4.06 -18.62
CA ALA A 199 -3.50 3.67 -18.56
C ALA A 199 -3.26 2.35 -17.78
N SER A 200 -3.86 2.18 -16.60
CA SER A 200 -3.77 0.92 -15.85
C SER A 200 -4.30 -0.30 -16.62
N GLY A 201 -5.37 -0.15 -17.41
CA GLY A 201 -5.90 -1.24 -18.24
C GLY A 201 -4.94 -1.62 -19.36
N LEU A 202 -4.37 -0.61 -20.02
CA LEU A 202 -3.37 -0.76 -21.08
C LEU A 202 -2.07 -1.38 -20.56
N LEU A 203 -1.55 -0.93 -19.42
CA LEU A 203 -0.36 -1.50 -18.78
C LEU A 203 -0.58 -2.96 -18.37
N ASN A 204 -1.74 -3.29 -17.82
CA ASN A 204 -2.06 -4.68 -17.51
C ASN A 204 -2.16 -5.56 -18.78
N ALA A 205 -2.59 -5.00 -19.91
CA ALA A 205 -2.58 -5.70 -21.20
C ALA A 205 -1.16 -5.93 -21.72
N LEU A 206 -0.25 -4.96 -21.55
CA LEU A 206 1.16 -5.07 -21.94
C LEU A 206 1.92 -6.17 -21.20
N ILE A 207 1.42 -6.69 -20.06
CA ILE A 207 2.08 -7.80 -19.34
C ILE A 207 2.27 -9.03 -20.24
N ALA A 208 1.29 -9.34 -21.10
CA ALA A 208 1.38 -10.46 -22.03
C ALA A 208 2.43 -10.21 -23.14
N LEU A 209 2.70 -8.93 -23.43
CA LEU A 209 3.59 -8.47 -24.49
C LEU A 209 4.98 -8.05 -23.96
N ALA A 210 5.28 -8.37 -22.70
CA ALA A 210 6.56 -8.09 -22.07
C ALA A 210 7.63 -9.09 -22.55
N VAL A 211 7.98 -8.98 -23.83
CA VAL A 211 8.96 -9.83 -24.54
C VAL A 211 10.16 -8.98 -25.00
N PRO A 212 11.32 -9.60 -25.31
CA PRO A 212 12.52 -8.87 -25.71
C PRO A 212 12.32 -7.88 -26.86
N ALA A 213 11.45 -8.20 -27.83
CA ALA A 213 11.17 -7.34 -28.98
C ALA A 213 10.53 -5.99 -28.59
N ASN A 214 9.75 -5.96 -27.51
CA ASN A 214 9.02 -4.77 -27.05
C ASN A 214 9.75 -4.03 -25.92
N LYS A 215 10.84 -4.59 -25.42
CA LYS A 215 11.54 -4.12 -24.23
C LYS A 215 11.89 -2.64 -24.27
N ALA A 216 12.50 -2.17 -25.37
CA ALA A 216 12.91 -0.77 -25.50
C ALA A 216 11.73 0.20 -25.36
N ARG A 217 10.63 -0.04 -26.09
CA ARG A 217 9.41 0.78 -26.00
C ARG A 217 8.79 0.73 -24.60
N ILE A 218 8.76 -0.44 -23.97
CA ILE A 218 8.27 -0.56 -22.58
C ILE A 218 9.12 0.30 -21.65
N LEU A 219 10.45 0.28 -21.77
CA LEU A 219 11.31 1.10 -20.91
C LEU A 219 11.10 2.61 -21.15
N GLU A 220 10.88 3.03 -22.40
CA GLU A 220 10.61 4.43 -22.74
C GLU A 220 9.31 4.98 -22.10
N LEU A 221 8.32 4.13 -21.81
CA LEU A 221 7.09 4.54 -21.12
C LEU A 221 7.33 5.08 -19.70
N GLN A 222 8.49 4.82 -19.10
CA GLN A 222 8.81 5.28 -17.75
C GLN A 222 8.54 6.78 -17.57
N HIS A 223 9.03 7.61 -18.50
CA HIS A 223 8.96 9.07 -18.39
C HIS A 223 7.52 9.60 -18.32
N SER A 224 6.56 8.96 -19.00
CA SER A 224 5.16 9.40 -18.98
C SER A 224 4.40 8.92 -17.74
N LEU A 225 4.86 7.83 -17.10
CA LEU A 225 4.13 7.15 -16.03
C LEU A 225 4.60 7.53 -14.62
N LEU A 226 5.83 8.03 -14.45
CA LEU A 226 6.41 8.38 -13.15
C LEU A 226 5.58 9.39 -12.34
N HIS A 227 4.79 10.25 -12.99
CA HIS A 227 4.00 11.25 -12.27
C HIS A 227 2.75 10.70 -11.55
N ASP A 228 2.38 9.44 -11.73
CA ASP A 228 1.23 8.81 -11.09
C ASP A 228 1.61 7.50 -10.38
N ARG A 229 1.50 7.49 -9.05
CA ARG A 229 1.89 6.34 -8.22
C ARG A 229 1.14 5.05 -8.58
N GLY A 230 -0.13 5.15 -8.99
CA GLY A 230 -0.91 3.97 -9.39
C GLY A 230 -0.38 3.36 -10.67
N GLN A 231 -0.08 4.21 -11.66
CA GLN A 231 0.49 3.79 -12.93
C GLN A 231 1.91 3.25 -12.79
N VAL A 232 2.75 3.84 -11.94
CA VAL A 232 4.10 3.32 -11.64
C VAL A 232 4.05 1.90 -11.09
N LYS A 233 3.07 1.58 -10.25
CA LYS A 233 2.89 0.23 -9.73
C LYS A 233 2.53 -0.78 -10.81
N ASP A 234 1.63 -0.40 -11.73
CA ASP A 234 1.28 -1.25 -12.87
C ASP A 234 2.46 -1.39 -13.85
N TYR A 235 3.23 -0.31 -14.05
CA TYR A 235 4.45 -0.31 -14.83
C TYR A 235 5.51 -1.29 -14.28
N LEU A 236 5.77 -1.25 -12.96
CA LEU A 236 6.67 -2.20 -12.29
C LEU A 236 6.28 -3.66 -12.56
N ARG A 237 4.98 -3.96 -12.62
CA ARG A 237 4.49 -5.31 -12.96
C ARG A 237 4.84 -5.72 -14.39
N VAL A 238 4.77 -4.81 -15.35
CA VAL A 238 5.15 -5.08 -16.74
C VAL A 238 6.65 -5.34 -16.83
N ILE A 239 7.48 -4.41 -16.34
CA ILE A 239 8.94 -4.53 -16.47
C ILE A 239 9.51 -5.69 -15.64
N SER A 240 8.83 -6.14 -14.58
CA SER A 240 9.22 -7.33 -13.81
C SER A 240 9.21 -8.64 -14.60
N ARG A 241 8.67 -8.64 -15.83
CA ARG A 241 8.69 -9.78 -16.76
C ARG A 241 9.87 -9.75 -17.74
N LEU A 242 10.60 -8.65 -17.76
CA LEU A 242 11.74 -8.43 -18.65
C LEU A 242 13.04 -8.65 -17.87
N GLU A 243 14.10 -9.00 -18.60
CA GLU A 243 15.43 -9.21 -18.04
C GLU A 243 16.44 -8.22 -18.65
N GLY A 244 17.51 -7.92 -17.89
CA GLY A 244 18.64 -7.12 -18.34
C GLY A 244 18.94 -5.89 -17.47
N ASP A 245 20.15 -5.37 -17.62
CA ASP A 245 20.68 -4.28 -16.78
C ASP A 245 19.89 -2.97 -16.92
N ASP A 246 19.43 -2.64 -18.13
CA ASP A 246 18.55 -1.51 -18.43
C ASP A 246 17.18 -1.61 -17.71
N VAL A 247 16.63 -2.81 -17.55
CA VAL A 247 15.42 -3.05 -16.74
C VAL A 247 15.72 -2.79 -15.27
N HIS A 248 16.87 -3.28 -14.78
CA HIS A 248 17.30 -3.04 -13.41
C HIS A 248 17.50 -1.55 -13.13
N GLN A 249 18.12 -0.81 -14.06
CA GLN A 249 18.26 0.64 -13.98
C GLN A 249 16.89 1.34 -13.90
N SER A 250 15.95 0.97 -14.78
CA SER A 250 14.59 1.53 -14.75
C SER A 250 13.89 1.27 -13.40
N ILE A 251 13.99 0.05 -12.86
CA ILE A 251 13.45 -0.29 -11.54
C ILE A 251 14.10 0.55 -10.42
N MET A 252 15.41 0.79 -10.50
CA MET A 252 16.12 1.63 -9.52
C MET A 252 15.72 3.09 -9.61
N THR A 253 15.53 3.66 -10.81
CA THR A 253 14.98 5.01 -10.97
C THR A 253 13.61 5.16 -10.31
N VAL A 254 12.75 4.13 -10.40
CA VAL A 254 11.47 4.13 -9.68
C VAL A 254 11.67 4.16 -8.17
N LEU A 255 12.68 3.47 -7.63
CA LEU A 255 13.00 3.50 -6.20
C LEU A 255 13.40 4.89 -5.73
N ASP A 256 14.21 5.59 -6.52
CA ASP A 256 14.71 6.92 -6.19
C ASP A 256 13.61 7.98 -6.23
N GLU A 257 12.72 7.92 -7.23
CA GLU A 257 11.61 8.86 -7.38
C GLU A 257 10.41 8.52 -6.47
N HIS A 258 10.19 7.22 -6.20
CA HIS A 258 9.08 6.74 -5.38
C HIS A 258 9.53 5.76 -4.27
N PRO A 259 10.25 6.24 -3.24
CA PRO A 259 10.75 5.38 -2.16
C PRO A 259 9.64 4.62 -1.40
N SER A 260 8.43 5.18 -1.41
CA SER A 260 7.23 4.54 -0.84
C SER A 260 6.75 3.27 -1.57
N LEU A 261 7.34 2.93 -2.72
CA LEU A 261 7.10 1.71 -3.49
C LEU A 261 8.24 0.68 -3.32
N ALA A 262 9.08 0.82 -2.30
CA ALA A 262 10.21 -0.09 -2.06
C ALA A 262 9.82 -1.57 -2.03
N GLY A 263 8.60 -1.91 -1.56
CA GLY A 263 8.11 -3.29 -1.55
C GLY A 263 7.84 -3.85 -2.94
N GLU A 264 7.17 -3.07 -3.79
CA GLU A 264 6.95 -3.41 -5.19
C GLU A 264 8.26 -3.46 -5.98
N VAL A 265 9.17 -2.51 -5.76
CA VAL A 265 10.51 -2.48 -6.34
C VAL A 265 11.30 -3.74 -5.95
N PHE A 266 11.32 -4.09 -4.66
CA PHE A 266 12.05 -5.27 -4.19
C PHE A 266 11.53 -6.56 -4.84
N SER A 267 10.21 -6.65 -4.99
CA SER A 267 9.56 -7.77 -5.68
C SER A 267 9.94 -7.80 -7.17
N ALA A 268 9.96 -6.64 -7.83
CA ALA A 268 10.36 -6.52 -9.24
C ALA A 268 11.83 -6.92 -9.44
N LEU A 269 12.76 -6.41 -8.62
CA LEU A 269 14.18 -6.78 -8.68
C LEU A 269 14.40 -8.29 -8.51
N ARG A 270 13.65 -8.94 -7.62
CA ARG A 270 13.71 -10.40 -7.45
C ARG A 270 13.15 -11.15 -8.66
N ALA A 271 12.06 -10.67 -9.24
CA ALA A 271 11.43 -11.27 -10.41
C ALA A 271 12.32 -11.17 -11.66
N THR A 272 13.08 -10.09 -11.80
CA THR A 272 14.04 -9.88 -12.90
C THR A 272 15.43 -10.46 -12.60
N HIS A 273 15.55 -11.32 -11.58
CA HIS A 273 16.80 -11.99 -11.19
C HIS A 273 17.98 -11.05 -10.93
N HIS A 274 17.72 -9.85 -10.39
CA HIS A 274 18.79 -8.94 -9.98
C HIS A 274 19.76 -9.66 -9.00
N PRO A 275 21.09 -9.50 -9.14
CA PRO A 275 22.07 -10.28 -8.37
C PRO A 275 22.07 -9.98 -6.87
N SER A 276 21.67 -8.79 -6.46
CA SER A 276 21.69 -8.36 -5.05
C SER A 276 20.54 -7.40 -4.70
N PRO A 277 19.27 -7.83 -4.79
CA PRO A 277 18.12 -6.96 -4.59
C PRO A 277 18.06 -6.43 -3.15
N GLY A 278 18.46 -7.24 -2.17
CA GLY A 278 18.53 -6.82 -0.77
C GLY A 278 19.52 -5.69 -0.55
N THR A 279 20.68 -5.72 -1.22
CA THR A 279 21.69 -4.65 -1.15
C THR A 279 21.19 -3.33 -1.72
N VAL A 280 20.43 -3.36 -2.82
CA VAL A 280 19.80 -2.15 -3.38
C VAL A 280 18.83 -1.52 -2.39
N ILE A 281 17.93 -2.34 -1.82
CA ILE A 281 16.96 -1.88 -0.82
C ILE A 281 17.63 -1.39 0.46
N ARG A 282 18.71 -2.05 0.89
CA ARG A 282 19.56 -1.59 2.01
C ARG A 282 20.21 -0.24 1.71
N GLY A 283 20.74 -0.03 0.51
CA GLY A 283 21.29 1.27 0.10
C GLY A 283 20.25 2.39 0.19
N ARG A 284 18.97 2.09 -0.14
CA ARG A 284 17.88 3.05 0.03
C ARG A 284 17.58 3.37 1.50
N PHE A 285 17.63 2.37 2.40
CA PHE A 285 17.53 2.61 3.85
C PHE A 285 18.58 3.64 4.31
N ASP A 286 19.82 3.52 3.83
CA ASP A 286 20.92 4.39 4.24
C ASP A 286 20.74 5.84 3.76
N GLN A 287 20.01 6.06 2.67
CA GLN A 287 19.73 7.39 2.11
C GLN A 287 18.42 8.01 2.61
N GLU A 288 17.47 7.21 3.07
CA GLU A 288 16.11 7.65 3.39
C GLU A 288 16.06 8.51 4.67
N GLU A 289 15.26 9.59 4.67
CA GLU A 289 15.10 10.49 5.81
C GLU A 289 13.66 10.49 6.35
N ASN A 290 12.74 9.79 5.69
CA ASN A 290 11.41 9.58 6.20
C ASN A 290 11.35 8.33 7.09
N LEU A 291 11.05 8.53 8.38
CA LEU A 291 10.92 7.45 9.35
C LEU A 291 10.02 6.30 8.93
N ARG A 292 8.84 6.62 8.39
CA ARG A 292 7.88 5.57 8.02
C ARG A 292 8.42 4.75 6.85
N LEU A 293 9.21 5.36 5.98
CA LEU A 293 9.77 4.71 4.81
C LEU A 293 10.97 3.86 5.19
N PHE A 294 11.92 4.35 6.00
CA PHE A 294 13.05 3.50 6.40
C PHE A 294 12.63 2.36 7.33
N ASP A 295 11.60 2.51 8.18
CA ASP A 295 11.06 1.40 9.01
C ASP A 295 10.42 0.32 8.12
N LEU A 296 9.66 0.74 7.10
CA LEU A 296 9.11 -0.16 6.08
C LEU A 296 10.23 -0.86 5.29
N ILE A 297 11.25 -0.12 4.85
CA ILE A 297 12.39 -0.67 4.12
C ILE A 297 13.12 -1.71 4.99
N ALA A 298 13.33 -1.41 6.27
CA ALA A 298 13.95 -2.34 7.21
C ALA A 298 13.12 -3.63 7.37
N GLU A 299 11.79 -3.54 7.36
CA GLU A 299 10.90 -4.71 7.39
C GLU A 299 11.07 -5.59 6.14
N LEU A 300 11.19 -4.98 4.96
CA LEU A 300 11.32 -5.70 3.68
C LEU A 300 12.55 -6.61 3.64
N ILE A 301 13.65 -6.17 4.25
CA ILE A 301 14.94 -6.88 4.24
C ILE A 301 15.23 -7.64 5.55
N ASP A 302 14.25 -7.80 6.43
CA ASP A 302 14.41 -8.50 7.71
C ASP A 302 14.82 -9.97 7.55
N ARG A 303 14.41 -10.60 6.45
CA ARG A 303 14.73 -12.01 6.13
C ARG A 303 16.05 -12.18 5.36
N GLU A 304 16.72 -11.09 5.02
CA GLU A 304 18.01 -11.13 4.31
C GLU A 304 19.15 -11.56 5.25
N PRO A 305 20.27 -12.06 4.71
CA PRO A 305 21.40 -12.49 5.53
C PRO A 305 22.01 -11.35 6.37
N PRO A 306 22.75 -11.69 7.44
CA PRO A 306 23.54 -10.71 8.19
C PRO A 306 24.44 -9.89 7.26
N GLY A 307 24.42 -8.57 7.40
CA GLY A 307 25.12 -7.61 6.53
C GLY A 307 24.22 -6.88 5.52
N ILE A 308 23.06 -7.46 5.17
CA ILE A 308 22.03 -6.78 4.37
C ILE A 308 20.87 -6.34 5.26
N ARG A 309 20.41 -7.21 6.16
CA ARG A 309 19.32 -6.90 7.10
C ARG A 309 19.69 -5.71 8.00
N VAL A 310 18.68 -4.94 8.39
CA VAL A 310 18.84 -3.83 9.35
C VAL A 310 18.88 -4.39 10.78
N THR A 311 19.95 -4.08 11.51
CA THR A 311 20.06 -4.40 12.94
C THR A 311 19.45 -3.31 13.82
N LEU A 312 19.27 -3.59 15.12
CA LEU A 312 18.87 -2.56 16.07
C LEU A 312 19.90 -1.43 16.14
N GLY A 313 21.19 -1.77 16.06
CA GLY A 313 22.28 -0.79 15.97
C GLY A 313 22.17 0.11 14.75
N ASP A 314 21.90 -0.46 13.57
CA ASP A 314 21.71 0.30 12.33
C ASP A 314 20.55 1.29 12.43
N MET A 315 19.40 0.83 12.94
CA MET A 315 18.20 1.66 13.12
C MET A 315 18.48 2.84 14.05
N ASN A 316 19.16 2.59 15.16
CA ASN A 316 19.53 3.59 16.15
C ASN A 316 20.55 4.60 15.59
N ALA A 317 21.59 4.12 14.90
CA ALA A 317 22.58 4.98 14.25
C ALA A 317 21.94 5.85 13.16
N LYS A 318 21.03 5.28 12.37
CA LYS A 318 20.28 6.01 11.33
C LYS A 318 19.50 7.16 11.95
N VAL A 319 18.85 6.94 13.07
CA VAL A 319 18.07 7.98 13.72
C VAL A 319 18.93 9.07 14.35
N ASP A 320 20.08 8.69 14.90
CA ASP A 320 21.00 9.65 15.50
C ASP A 320 21.62 10.63 14.48
N THR A 321 21.27 10.50 13.19
CA THR A 321 21.73 11.42 12.15
C THR A 321 21.14 12.83 12.29
N PRO A 322 21.93 13.88 11.99
CA PRO A 322 21.47 15.27 12.11
C PRO A 322 20.22 15.61 11.30
N SER A 323 20.00 15.00 10.14
CA SER A 323 18.84 15.30 9.29
C SER A 323 17.51 14.93 9.95
N LEU A 324 17.49 13.83 10.71
CA LEU A 324 16.35 13.39 11.51
C LEU A 324 16.23 14.12 12.86
N ASN A 325 17.31 14.75 13.32
CA ASN A 325 17.45 15.49 14.58
C ASN A 325 16.97 16.96 14.48
N THR A 326 16.37 17.37 13.36
CA THR A 326 15.88 18.75 13.15
C THR A 326 14.45 18.99 13.65
N ALA A 327 13.67 17.94 13.90
CA ALA A 327 12.31 18.05 14.40
C ALA A 327 12.29 18.24 15.93
N ALA A 328 11.33 19.03 16.43
CA ALA A 328 11.13 19.22 17.87
C ALA A 328 11.09 17.84 18.59
N PRO A 329 11.73 17.70 19.77
CA PRO A 329 12.07 16.41 20.43
C PRO A 329 10.88 15.55 20.92
N VAL A 330 9.69 15.75 20.38
CA VAL A 330 8.42 15.31 20.97
C VAL A 330 7.71 14.21 20.18
N THR A 331 7.88 14.08 18.87
CA THR A 331 7.05 13.15 18.06
C THR A 331 7.69 11.80 17.79
N TRP A 332 9.03 11.73 17.75
CA TRP A 332 9.77 10.54 17.34
C TRP A 332 9.50 9.28 18.19
N PRO A 333 9.54 9.34 19.54
CA PRO A 333 9.48 8.14 20.36
C PRO A 333 8.04 7.61 20.60
N GLN A 334 7.00 8.35 20.19
CA GLN A 334 5.62 7.86 20.27
C GLN A 334 5.29 6.85 19.15
N MET A 335 6.11 6.82 18.10
CA MET A 335 5.93 5.99 16.91
C MET A 335 7.10 5.02 16.76
N LEU A 336 7.35 4.22 17.79
CA LEU A 336 8.05 2.95 17.64
C LEU A 336 7.32 2.16 16.55
N GLY A 337 7.85 2.19 15.32
CA GLY A 337 7.29 1.48 14.17
C GLY A 337 7.23 -0.03 14.44
N PRO A 338 6.34 -0.78 13.75
CA PRO A 338 6.21 -2.21 13.97
C PRO A 338 7.55 -2.96 13.85
N ASN A 339 8.39 -2.59 12.88
CA ASN A 339 9.66 -3.26 12.67
C ASN A 339 10.69 -2.87 13.72
N TRP A 340 10.81 -1.59 14.08
CA TRP A 340 11.70 -1.19 15.19
C TRP A 340 11.36 -1.89 16.51
N ARG A 341 10.07 -2.04 16.86
CA ARG A 341 9.67 -2.83 18.05
C ARG A 341 10.13 -4.27 17.96
N LYS A 342 9.97 -4.89 16.78
CA LYS A 342 10.42 -6.26 16.54
C LYS A 342 11.93 -6.38 16.73
N LEU A 343 12.72 -5.44 16.19
CA LEU A 343 14.17 -5.38 16.39
C LEU A 343 14.53 -5.32 17.88
N VAL A 344 13.89 -4.42 18.63
CA VAL A 344 14.08 -4.28 20.08
C VAL A 344 13.78 -5.59 20.80
N VAL A 345 12.65 -6.23 20.53
CA VAL A 345 12.24 -7.48 21.20
C VAL A 345 13.16 -8.65 20.83
N SER A 346 13.68 -8.67 19.60
CA SER A 346 14.57 -9.73 19.10
C SER A 346 16.05 -9.56 19.46
N ALA A 347 16.44 -8.38 19.94
CA ALA A 347 17.83 -8.07 20.26
C ALA A 347 18.33 -8.91 21.45
N GLN A 348 19.60 -9.33 21.38
CA GLN A 348 20.24 -9.99 22.52
C GLN A 348 20.41 -9.00 23.68
N PRO A 349 20.28 -9.44 24.95
CA PRO A 349 20.35 -8.55 26.10
C PRO A 349 21.62 -7.68 26.13
N ASP A 350 22.78 -8.26 25.84
CA ASP A 350 24.06 -7.54 25.86
C ASP A 350 24.13 -6.42 24.80
N GLU A 351 23.65 -6.70 23.59
CA GLU A 351 23.58 -5.71 22.51
C GLU A 351 22.62 -4.57 22.88
N LEU A 352 21.43 -4.93 23.35
CA LEU A 352 20.39 -3.99 23.74
C LEU A 352 20.85 -3.10 24.90
N PHE A 353 21.39 -3.68 25.96
CA PHE A 353 21.86 -2.94 27.14
C PHE A 353 23.05 -2.05 26.81
N GLY A 354 23.97 -2.51 25.96
CA GLY A 354 25.06 -1.68 25.43
C GLY A 354 24.53 -0.42 24.72
N LEU A 355 23.55 -0.59 23.83
CA LEU A 355 22.91 0.52 23.12
C LEU A 355 22.15 1.45 24.07
N ILE A 356 21.31 0.91 24.96
CA ILE A 356 20.56 1.71 25.94
C ILE A 356 21.52 2.54 26.78
N LEU A 357 22.56 1.95 27.34
CA LEU A 357 23.51 2.65 28.18
C LEU A 357 24.23 3.77 27.43
N SER A 358 24.65 3.51 26.18
CA SER A 358 25.30 4.53 25.34
C SER A 358 24.41 5.77 25.18
N TYR A 359 23.10 5.59 24.93
CA TYR A 359 22.17 6.70 24.74
C TYR A 359 21.73 7.37 26.04
N LEU A 360 21.58 6.62 27.14
CA LEU A 360 21.29 7.20 28.45
C LEU A 360 22.42 8.11 28.95
N ASN A 361 23.67 7.84 28.54
CA ASN A 361 24.84 8.64 28.88
C ASN A 361 24.99 9.92 28.04
N ARG A 362 24.21 10.07 26.95
CA ARG A 362 24.21 11.29 26.15
C ARG A 362 23.41 12.39 26.85
N SER A 363 23.74 13.64 26.54
CA SER A 363 23.13 14.83 27.13
C SER A 363 21.74 15.14 26.57
N GLU A 364 21.47 14.62 25.38
CA GLU A 364 20.32 14.91 24.54
C GLU A 364 19.05 14.24 25.11
N PRO A 365 18.06 15.02 25.57
CA PRO A 365 16.86 14.49 26.25
C PRO A 365 16.05 13.50 25.42
N TRP A 366 16.02 13.69 24.10
CA TRP A 366 15.28 12.84 23.19
C TRP A 366 15.96 11.47 23.03
N LEU A 367 17.29 11.40 22.96
CA LEU A 367 18.04 10.13 22.92
C LEU A 367 17.85 9.33 24.20
N GLN A 368 17.94 10.00 25.35
CA GLN A 368 17.64 9.39 26.65
C GLN A 368 16.22 8.81 26.68
N ARG A 369 15.22 9.56 26.21
CA ARG A 369 13.84 9.08 26.12
C ARG A 369 13.69 7.87 25.20
N CYS A 370 14.41 7.83 24.08
CA CYS A 370 14.38 6.71 23.15
C CYS A 370 14.98 5.45 23.76
N ALA A 371 16.11 5.58 24.46
CA ALA A 371 16.72 4.48 25.20
C ALA A 371 15.76 3.90 26.25
N LEU A 372 15.08 4.78 27.00
CA LEU A 372 14.08 4.37 27.99
C LEU A 372 12.88 3.66 27.36
N LEU A 373 12.42 4.08 26.18
CA LEU A 373 11.30 3.42 25.48
C LEU A 373 11.70 2.09 24.84
N GLN A 374 12.94 1.96 24.37
CA GLN A 374 13.49 0.66 23.95
C GLN A 374 13.53 -0.29 25.14
N LEU A 375 14.04 0.17 26.29
CA LEU A 375 14.03 -0.62 27.53
C LEU A 375 12.61 -1.01 27.92
N ASP A 376 11.68 -0.05 27.92
CA ASP A 376 10.27 -0.28 28.27
C ASP A 376 9.61 -1.35 27.39
N THR A 377 9.81 -1.24 26.08
CA THR A 377 9.28 -2.16 25.07
C THR A 377 9.84 -3.56 25.27
N TRP A 378 11.15 -3.65 25.49
CA TRP A 378 11.80 -4.94 25.69
C TRP A 378 11.34 -5.60 26.98
N VAL A 379 11.33 -4.88 28.11
CA VAL A 379 10.89 -5.40 29.42
C VAL A 379 9.45 -5.91 29.35
N GLN A 380 8.55 -5.22 28.64
CA GLN A 380 7.18 -5.67 28.45
C GLN A 380 7.06 -6.99 27.68
N ALA A 381 8.00 -7.26 26.76
CA ALA A 381 7.96 -8.45 25.92
C ALA A 381 8.60 -9.68 26.57
N GLN A 382 9.50 -9.49 27.53
CA GLN A 382 10.20 -10.61 28.18
C GLN A 382 9.31 -11.31 29.20
N LYS A 383 9.26 -12.65 29.13
CA LYS A 383 8.58 -13.49 30.14
C LYS A 383 9.38 -13.65 31.43
N ALA A 384 10.71 -13.61 31.31
CA ALA A 384 11.66 -13.60 32.41
C ALA A 384 12.74 -12.58 32.06
N THR A 385 12.69 -11.42 32.69
CA THR A 385 13.63 -10.34 32.44
C THR A 385 14.93 -10.65 33.19
N PRO A 386 16.10 -10.71 32.52
CA PRO A 386 17.39 -10.80 33.21
C PRO A 386 17.62 -9.55 34.06
N GLU A 387 18.58 -9.64 34.97
CA GLU A 387 18.96 -8.54 35.86
C GLU A 387 19.37 -7.31 35.03
N ILE A 388 18.89 -6.13 35.43
CA ILE A 388 19.21 -4.88 34.76
C ILE A 388 20.63 -4.45 35.16
N PRO A 389 21.54 -4.19 34.20
CA PRO A 389 22.88 -3.75 34.54
C PRO A 389 22.89 -2.50 35.43
N LEU A 390 23.68 -2.54 36.50
CA LEU A 390 23.79 -1.45 37.47
C LEU A 390 24.03 -0.05 36.85
N PRO A 391 24.85 0.13 35.79
CA PRO A 391 25.00 1.43 35.15
C PRO A 391 23.70 1.98 34.53
N ILE A 392 22.85 1.11 33.98
CA ILE A 392 21.54 1.49 33.46
C ILE A 392 20.63 1.89 34.62
N GLU A 393 20.61 1.09 35.69
CA GLU A 393 19.84 1.41 36.89
C GLU A 393 20.23 2.77 37.49
N GLN A 394 21.53 3.06 37.61
CA GLN A 394 22.04 4.35 38.07
C GLN A 394 21.50 5.52 37.23
N ARG A 395 21.60 5.40 35.90
CA ARG A 395 21.07 6.42 34.97
C ARG A 395 19.55 6.58 35.08
N ILE A 396 18.79 5.49 35.25
CA ILE A 396 17.34 5.54 35.48
C ILE A 396 17.04 6.35 36.74
N ARG A 397 17.75 6.12 37.86
CA ARG A 397 17.57 6.88 39.11
C ARG A 397 17.84 8.37 38.92
N GLU A 398 18.94 8.72 38.25
CA GLU A 398 19.28 10.12 37.99
C GLU A 398 18.23 10.83 37.13
N LEU A 399 17.71 10.15 36.12
CA LEU A 399 16.72 10.70 35.19
C LEU A 399 15.33 10.94 35.80
N LEU A 400 15.04 10.42 37.00
CA LEU A 400 13.85 10.82 37.78
C LEU A 400 13.84 12.33 38.05
N THR A 401 15.01 12.94 38.23
CA THR A 401 15.14 14.38 38.50
C THR A 401 15.19 15.24 37.24
N SER A 402 15.01 14.64 36.06
CA SER A 402 15.03 15.36 34.79
C SER A 402 14.01 16.51 34.76
N ARG A 403 14.42 17.66 34.22
CA ARG A 403 13.51 18.80 33.98
C ARG A 403 12.41 18.49 32.95
N TYR A 404 12.56 17.40 32.18
CA TYR A 404 11.64 17.03 31.12
C TYR A 404 10.66 15.96 31.60
N GLU A 405 9.38 16.30 31.69
CA GLU A 405 8.34 15.37 32.15
C GLU A 405 8.25 14.09 31.34
N LYS A 406 8.45 14.20 30.03
CA LYS A 406 8.46 13.06 29.10
C LYS A 406 9.58 12.05 29.33
N ILE A 407 10.61 12.41 30.12
CA ILE A 407 11.68 11.50 30.50
C ILE A 407 11.30 10.81 31.80
N TYR A 408 11.10 11.56 32.89
CA TYR A 408 10.87 10.95 34.19
C TYR A 408 9.57 10.11 34.23
N THR A 409 8.58 10.42 33.40
CA THR A 409 7.37 9.57 33.24
C THR A 409 7.71 8.19 32.66
N VAL A 410 8.57 8.12 31.64
CA VAL A 410 9.02 6.85 31.07
C VAL A 410 9.91 6.12 32.07
N VAL A 411 10.79 6.84 32.77
CA VAL A 411 11.60 6.29 33.87
C VAL A 411 10.72 5.60 34.91
N LEU A 412 9.65 6.25 35.40
CA LEU A 412 8.74 5.66 36.39
C LEU A 412 8.02 4.43 35.85
N ASN A 413 7.59 4.45 34.58
CA ASN A 413 6.95 3.31 33.93
C ASN A 413 7.91 2.12 33.79
N VAL A 414 9.17 2.39 33.43
CA VAL A 414 10.21 1.37 33.34
C VAL A 414 10.53 0.82 34.72
N ALA A 415 10.77 1.69 35.71
CA ALA A 415 11.08 1.34 37.09
C ALA A 415 9.99 0.45 37.71
N ASP A 416 8.70 0.76 37.48
CA ASP A 416 7.59 -0.09 37.91
C ASP A 416 7.72 -1.49 37.34
N LYS A 417 8.08 -1.64 36.06
CA LYS A 417 8.17 -2.96 35.42
C LYS A 417 9.40 -3.75 35.87
N ILE A 418 10.56 -3.10 35.95
CA ILE A 418 11.85 -3.75 36.23
C ILE A 418 12.16 -3.93 37.72
N PHE A 419 11.26 -3.49 38.62
CA PHE A 419 11.59 -3.33 40.04
C PHE A 419 12.18 -4.59 40.70
N ASP A 420 11.65 -5.77 40.37
CA ASP A 420 12.11 -7.04 40.92
C ASP A 420 13.45 -7.51 40.35
N GLN A 421 13.95 -6.86 39.29
CA GLN A 421 15.20 -7.16 38.57
C GLN A 421 16.29 -6.11 38.79
N LEU A 422 16.07 -5.17 39.72
CA LEU A 422 17.06 -4.17 40.10
C LEU A 422 18.17 -4.80 40.95
N THR A 423 19.41 -4.36 40.73
CA THR A 423 20.56 -4.73 41.56
C THR A 423 20.53 -3.98 42.89
N GLU A 424 20.09 -2.71 42.90
CA GLU A 424 20.00 -1.87 44.10
C GLU A 424 18.57 -1.34 44.35
N PRO A 425 17.57 -2.21 44.61
CA PRO A 425 16.16 -1.82 44.73
C PRO A 425 15.93 -0.77 45.83
N THR A 426 16.67 -0.82 46.94
CA THR A 426 16.57 0.16 48.04
C THR A 426 16.93 1.57 47.59
N ARG A 427 17.96 1.74 46.75
CA ARG A 427 18.34 3.05 46.20
C ARG A 427 17.32 3.58 45.20
N MET A 428 16.62 2.69 44.48
CA MET A 428 15.50 3.09 43.65
C MET A 428 14.33 3.60 44.50
N ILE A 429 14.02 2.95 45.62
CA ILE A 429 12.99 3.41 46.57
C ILE A 429 13.32 4.82 47.06
N GLU A 430 14.55 5.05 47.51
CA GLU A 430 15.04 6.36 47.96
C GLU A 430 14.87 7.42 46.86
N ALA A 431 15.28 7.11 45.63
CA ALA A 431 15.18 8.04 44.51
C ALA A 431 13.73 8.37 44.13
N VAL A 432 12.83 7.38 44.11
CA VAL A 432 11.41 7.60 43.82
C VAL A 432 10.73 8.39 44.94
N LEU A 433 11.01 8.08 46.21
CA LEU A 433 10.48 8.84 47.35
C LEU A 433 10.98 10.29 47.36
N ALA A 434 12.23 10.54 47.00
CA ALA A 434 12.76 11.90 46.88
C ALA A 434 12.11 12.69 45.73
N HIS A 435 11.76 12.01 44.62
CA HIS A 435 11.09 12.63 43.48
C HIS A 435 9.58 12.89 43.71
N ALA A 436 8.88 11.97 44.36
CA ALA A 436 7.42 11.96 44.44
C ALA A 436 6.75 13.27 44.94
N PRO A 437 7.24 13.97 45.99
CA PRO A 437 6.63 15.21 46.49
C PRO A 437 6.61 16.34 45.45
N ASN A 438 7.63 16.35 44.57
CA ASN A 438 7.84 17.37 43.55
C ASN A 438 7.25 17.00 42.19
N SER A 439 6.84 15.74 42.00
CA SER A 439 6.33 15.24 40.73
C SER A 439 4.88 15.67 40.46
N ASN A 440 4.58 15.99 39.19
CA ASN A 440 3.20 16.14 38.72
C ASN A 440 2.51 14.78 38.52
N TYR A 441 3.28 13.68 38.43
CA TYR A 441 2.79 12.33 38.12
C TYR A 441 2.85 11.42 39.36
N ARG A 442 2.27 11.90 40.47
CA ARG A 442 2.30 11.22 41.78
C ARG A 442 1.77 9.79 41.75
N LEU A 443 0.74 9.52 40.94
CA LEU A 443 0.19 8.18 40.78
C LEU A 443 1.19 7.18 40.19
N MET A 444 2.07 7.63 39.28
CA MET A 444 3.11 6.76 38.71
C MET A 444 4.19 6.47 39.74
N ASN A 445 4.61 7.45 40.54
CA ASN A 445 5.51 7.24 41.67
C ASN A 445 4.95 6.21 42.65
N VAL A 446 3.68 6.39 43.02
CA VAL A 446 2.98 5.50 43.94
C VAL A 446 2.83 4.09 43.38
N ALA A 447 2.70 3.91 42.07
CA ALA A 447 2.68 2.58 41.46
C ALA A 447 3.99 1.82 41.73
N VAL A 448 5.14 2.48 41.47
CA VAL A 448 6.47 1.91 41.74
C VAL A 448 6.65 1.57 43.21
N LEU A 449 6.32 2.51 44.11
CA LEU A 449 6.42 2.32 45.56
C LEU A 449 5.50 1.21 46.06
N LYS A 450 4.26 1.16 45.56
CA LYS A 450 3.32 0.09 45.92
C LYS A 450 3.84 -1.28 45.50
N LYS A 451 4.54 -1.38 44.36
CA LYS A 451 5.18 -2.61 43.92
C LYS A 451 6.33 -2.99 44.85
N ALA A 452 7.17 -2.05 45.24
CA ALA A 452 8.24 -2.26 46.21
C ALA A 452 7.69 -2.74 47.57
N ALA A 453 6.64 -2.10 48.08
CA ALA A 453 6.00 -2.43 49.35
C ALA A 453 5.30 -3.81 49.39
N ALA A 454 5.25 -4.55 48.27
CA ALA A 454 4.88 -5.96 48.28
C ALA A 454 5.90 -6.80 49.09
N ARG A 455 7.15 -6.34 49.22
CA ARG A 455 8.15 -6.96 50.11
C ARG A 455 8.15 -6.26 51.48
N PRO A 456 7.99 -7.00 52.60
CA PRO A 456 7.87 -6.40 53.92
C PRO A 456 9.07 -5.51 54.33
N GLU A 457 10.29 -5.93 53.98
CA GLU A 457 11.52 -5.19 54.27
C GLU A 457 11.59 -3.83 53.57
N TRP A 458 11.14 -3.76 52.32
CA TRP A 458 11.09 -2.53 51.53
C TRP A 458 9.95 -1.62 51.95
N ARG A 459 8.80 -2.21 52.33
CA ARG A 459 7.69 -1.47 52.93
C ARG A 459 8.11 -0.76 54.23
N GLN A 460 8.93 -1.43 55.04
CA GLN A 460 9.46 -0.84 56.27
C GLN A 460 10.43 0.30 55.96
N LEU A 461 11.33 0.11 54.99
CA LEU A 461 12.23 1.17 54.51
C LEU A 461 11.45 2.41 54.02
N GLU A 462 10.42 2.22 53.19
CA GLU A 462 9.55 3.31 52.72
C GLU A 462 8.91 4.07 53.88
N THR A 463 8.43 3.33 54.88
CA THR A 463 7.82 3.89 56.08
C THR A 463 8.80 4.74 56.87
N ASP A 464 10.01 4.23 57.09
CA ASP A 464 11.04 4.92 57.87
C ASP A 464 11.57 6.16 57.15
N LEU A 465 11.75 6.09 55.82
CA LEU A 465 12.13 7.24 54.99
C LEU A 465 11.05 8.33 54.99
N LEU A 466 9.78 7.97 54.88
CA LEU A 466 8.67 8.94 54.95
C LEU A 466 8.55 9.57 56.34
N ARG A 467 8.64 8.78 57.41
CA ARG A 467 8.67 9.32 58.79
C ARG A 467 9.82 10.29 58.97
N SER A 468 11.01 9.91 58.52
CA SER A 468 12.21 10.74 58.58
C SER A 468 12.01 12.06 57.81
N ALA A 469 11.49 12.00 56.58
CA ALA A 469 11.21 13.18 55.77
C ALA A 469 10.21 14.14 56.44
N PHE A 470 9.12 13.61 57.03
CA PHE A 470 8.18 14.42 57.80
C PHE A 470 8.81 15.02 59.05
N HIS A 471 9.67 14.29 59.79
CA HIS A 471 10.36 14.83 60.97
C HIS A 471 11.48 15.82 60.66
N GLN A 472 12.05 15.78 59.47
CA GLN A 472 13.18 16.63 59.08
C GLN A 472 12.77 17.88 58.29
N VAL A 473 11.49 18.00 57.91
CA VAL A 473 11.01 19.14 57.14
C VAL A 473 11.18 20.46 57.89
N THR A 474 11.72 21.48 57.22
CA THR A 474 12.03 22.77 57.83
C THR A 474 11.18 23.93 57.31
N SER A 475 10.44 23.72 56.21
CA SER A 475 9.58 24.73 55.58
C SER A 475 8.12 24.29 55.43
N VAL A 476 7.21 25.26 55.42
CA VAL A 476 5.78 25.00 55.23
C VAL A 476 5.51 24.53 53.80
N GLU A 477 6.28 25.03 52.82
CA GLU A 477 6.17 24.66 51.42
C GLU A 477 6.56 23.20 51.19
N GLU A 478 7.66 22.73 51.77
CA GLU A 478 8.07 21.32 51.68
C GLU A 478 7.08 20.40 52.40
N LEU A 479 6.60 20.79 53.57
CA LEU A 479 5.59 20.03 54.32
C LEU A 479 4.31 19.88 53.49
N SER A 480 3.86 20.94 52.83
CA SER A 480 2.70 20.88 51.94
C SER A 480 2.91 19.94 50.75
N ARG A 481 4.13 19.86 50.19
CA ARG A 481 4.45 18.90 49.11
C ARG A 481 4.41 17.46 49.61
N LEU A 482 4.92 17.19 50.81
CA LEU A 482 4.85 15.87 51.44
C LEU A 482 3.40 15.46 51.76
N GLU A 483 2.59 16.38 52.30
CA GLU A 483 1.18 16.14 52.62
C GLU A 483 0.34 15.76 51.38
N ARG A 484 0.69 16.26 50.18
CA ARG A 484 0.03 15.89 48.93
C ARG A 484 0.18 14.41 48.57
N LEU A 485 1.15 13.69 49.13
CA LEU A 485 1.31 12.25 48.92
C LEU A 485 0.36 11.42 49.78
N LEU A 486 -0.06 11.92 50.95
CA LEU A 486 -0.83 11.17 51.94
C LEU A 486 -2.09 10.46 51.39
N PRO A 487 -2.88 11.05 50.47
CA PRO A 487 -4.04 10.35 49.91
C PRO A 487 -3.70 9.07 49.16
N TYR A 488 -2.46 8.95 48.65
CA TYR A 488 -2.02 7.86 47.78
C TYR A 488 -1.20 6.78 48.51
N LEU A 489 -0.83 6.99 49.77
CA LEU A 489 0.02 6.10 50.57
C LEU A 489 -0.77 5.08 51.41
N SER A 490 -2.02 4.80 51.06
CA SER A 490 -2.89 3.90 51.83
C SER A 490 -2.33 2.48 51.97
N PHE A 491 -1.54 2.03 50.99
CA PHE A 491 -0.90 0.71 50.98
C PHE A 491 0.15 0.53 52.09
N LEU A 492 0.69 1.62 52.64
CA LEU A 492 1.65 1.57 53.76
C LEU A 492 0.96 1.48 55.12
N GLY A 493 -0.27 1.99 55.26
CA GLY A 493 -1.02 1.99 56.53
C GLY A 493 -0.60 3.08 57.53
N ILE A 494 0.26 4.03 57.12
CA ILE A 494 0.86 5.06 58.00
C ILE A 494 0.25 6.46 57.81
N ARG A 495 -0.87 6.58 57.07
CA ARG A 495 -1.45 7.87 56.68
C ARG A 495 -1.81 8.76 57.87
N GLU A 496 -2.49 8.21 58.87
CA GLU A 496 -2.93 9.00 60.03
C GLU A 496 -1.74 9.40 60.90
N GLU A 497 -0.76 8.50 61.04
CA GLU A 497 0.48 8.78 61.75
C GLU A 497 1.25 9.96 61.13
N LEU A 498 1.49 9.93 59.82
CA LEU A 498 2.16 11.02 59.11
C LEU A 498 1.35 12.33 59.17
N ARG A 499 0.01 12.28 59.22
CA ARG A 499 -0.84 13.46 59.41
C ARG A 499 -0.61 14.12 60.77
N ILE A 500 -0.47 13.32 61.82
CA ILE A 500 -0.17 13.80 63.18
C ILE A 500 1.23 14.43 63.21
N ILE A 501 2.24 13.76 62.66
CA ILE A 501 3.61 14.29 62.58
C ILE A 501 3.65 15.61 61.79
N GLY A 502 2.96 15.66 60.65
CA GLY A 502 2.85 16.88 59.84
C GLY A 502 2.21 18.05 60.60
N ALA A 503 1.13 17.81 61.35
CA ALA A 503 0.49 18.85 62.16
C ALA A 503 1.42 19.39 63.26
N GLN A 504 2.18 18.51 63.93
CA GLN A 504 3.18 18.91 64.92
C GLN A 504 4.29 19.76 64.30
N LYS A 505 4.84 19.33 63.15
CA LYS A 505 5.85 20.11 62.44
C LYS A 505 5.37 21.45 61.94
N LYS A 506 4.13 21.54 61.48
CA LYS A 506 3.54 22.82 61.09
C LYS A 506 3.49 23.82 62.25
N ALA A 507 3.19 23.35 63.47
CA ALA A 507 3.22 24.18 64.67
C ALA A 507 4.65 24.60 65.05
N GLU A 508 5.63 23.68 64.98
CA GLU A 508 7.04 23.98 65.24
C GLU A 508 7.61 25.02 64.26
N ILE A 509 7.37 24.86 62.96
CA ILE A 509 7.83 25.80 61.93
C ILE A 509 7.14 27.17 62.09
N GLY A 510 5.87 27.18 62.48
CA GLY A 510 5.12 28.41 62.77
C GLY A 510 5.64 29.16 64.00
N ALA A 511 6.03 28.43 65.05
CA ALA A 511 6.61 29.00 66.26
C ALA A 511 8.04 29.54 66.04
N ALA A 512 8.82 28.95 65.13
CA ALA A 512 10.17 29.42 64.80
C ALA A 512 10.22 30.68 63.91
N LYS A 513 9.07 31.12 63.36
CA LYS A 513 8.94 32.34 62.55
C LYS A 513 8.42 33.57 63.33
N GLN A 514 8.07 33.40 64.61
CA GLN A 514 7.75 34.48 65.56
C GLN A 514 9.00 34.83 66.35
#